data_AF-A0A3P6SY70-F1
#
_entry.id   AF-A0A3P6SY70-F1
#
_cell.length_a   1.000
_cell.length_b   1.000
_cell.length_c   1.000
_cell.angle_alpha   90.00
_cell.angle_beta   90.00
_cell.angle_gamma   90.00
#
_symmetry.space_group_name_H-M   'P 1'
#
loop_
_entity.id
_entity.type
_entity.pdbx_description
1 polymer ?
#
loop_
_entity_poly.entity_id
_entity_poly.type
_entity_poly.pdbx_seq_one_letter_code
_entity_poly.pdbx_strand_id
1 'polypeptide(L)'
;MKFHFIGGLDCPDWILAEIASLSKLPVLKFKIWCSSCVECLISGRTEWNDEHLAILNADKTFDDDSLKGMLAALTFILEKTTKSACLAGDLELEMQQLGLPAEHCKQLIKVYTMNREKLKSALLLNFPRASSLSISSVNTKEGGNGKVYIMNMRSNREDISIALNDAKLNYLVRELSQAMDIIRPFVRSTTSDTH
;
A
#
# COMPACT_ATOMS: atom_id res chain seq x y z
N MET A 1 7.45 -13.31 -14.92
CA MET A 1 7.15 -14.30 -13.85
C MET A 1 6.30 -13.58 -12.81
N LYS A 2 5.19 -14.16 -12.38
CA LYS A 2 4.29 -13.51 -11.40
C LYS A 2 4.82 -13.71 -9.99
N PHE A 3 5.03 -12.61 -9.25
CA PHE A 3 5.53 -12.64 -7.89
C PHE A 3 4.45 -12.25 -6.88
N HIS A 4 4.29 -13.02 -5.80
CA HIS A 4 3.30 -12.77 -4.75
C HIS A 4 3.63 -11.50 -3.97
N PHE A 5 4.91 -11.17 -3.73
CA PHE A 5 5.28 -9.97 -2.99
C PHE A 5 4.71 -8.68 -3.63
N ILE A 6 4.56 -8.65 -4.95
CA ILE A 6 3.98 -7.52 -5.71
C ILE A 6 2.50 -7.73 -6.10
N GLY A 7 1.84 -8.76 -5.54
CA GLY A 7 0.43 -9.04 -5.79
C GLY A 7 0.15 -9.81 -7.09
N GLY A 8 1.08 -10.67 -7.51
CA GLY A 8 0.94 -11.52 -8.69
C GLY A 8 1.25 -10.83 -10.02
N LEU A 9 2.00 -9.71 -9.97
CA LEU A 9 2.47 -8.97 -11.15
C LEU A 9 3.93 -9.31 -11.46
N ASP A 10 4.41 -8.87 -12.61
CA ASP A 10 5.83 -8.91 -12.96
C ASP A 10 6.61 -7.83 -12.17
N CYS A 11 7.87 -8.13 -11.85
CA CYS A 11 8.74 -7.18 -11.16
C CYS A 11 9.17 -6.05 -12.12
N PRO A 12 9.05 -4.77 -11.74
CA PRO A 12 9.48 -3.66 -12.57
C PRO A 12 11.00 -3.66 -12.85
N ASP A 13 11.41 -3.25 -14.05
CA ASP A 13 12.82 -3.25 -14.47
C ASP A 13 13.72 -2.40 -13.56
N TRP A 14 13.23 -1.27 -13.08
CA TRP A 14 14.00 -0.42 -12.16
C TRP A 14 14.27 -1.11 -10.83
N ILE A 15 13.34 -1.94 -10.31
CA ILE A 15 13.57 -2.75 -9.11
C ILE A 15 14.64 -3.80 -9.39
N LEU A 16 14.58 -4.46 -10.56
CA LEU A 16 15.56 -5.47 -10.95
C LEU A 16 16.98 -4.88 -11.03
N ALA A 17 17.12 -3.69 -11.61
CA ALA A 17 18.40 -2.98 -11.66
C ALA A 17 18.95 -2.71 -10.24
N GLU A 18 18.09 -2.25 -9.33
CA GLU A 18 18.49 -1.96 -7.96
C GLU A 18 18.77 -3.23 -7.12
N ILE A 19 18.09 -4.35 -7.37
CA ILE A 19 18.40 -5.63 -6.72
C ILE A 19 19.83 -6.07 -7.06
N ALA A 20 20.27 -5.87 -8.31
CA ALA A 20 21.64 -6.15 -8.70
C ALA A 20 22.64 -5.26 -7.94
N SER A 21 22.31 -3.99 -7.66
CA SER A 21 23.11 -3.10 -6.84
C SER A 21 23.11 -3.50 -5.36
N LEU A 22 21.94 -3.82 -4.81
CA LEU A 22 21.76 -4.28 -3.42
C LEU A 22 22.54 -5.57 -3.13
N SER A 23 22.67 -6.47 -4.11
CA SER A 23 23.43 -7.72 -3.97
C SER A 23 24.91 -7.51 -3.65
N LYS A 24 25.48 -6.35 -4.04
CA LYS A 24 26.89 -5.99 -3.82
C LYS A 24 27.14 -5.39 -2.44
N LEU A 25 26.09 -5.03 -1.71
CA LEU A 25 26.21 -4.46 -0.36
C LEU A 25 26.69 -5.51 0.63
N PRO A 26 27.53 -5.12 1.62
CA PRO A 26 27.77 -5.96 2.78
C PRO A 26 26.45 -6.27 3.51
N VAL A 27 26.26 -7.54 3.90
CA VAL A 27 25.03 -8.03 4.53
C VAL A 27 24.64 -7.22 5.79
N LEU A 28 25.63 -6.79 6.58
CA LEU A 28 25.40 -5.94 7.75
C LEU A 28 24.81 -4.58 7.38
N LYS A 29 25.35 -3.93 6.34
CA LYS A 29 24.88 -2.63 5.84
C LYS A 29 23.48 -2.77 5.26
N PHE A 30 23.24 -3.82 4.47
CA PHE A 30 21.93 -4.15 3.94
C PHE A 30 20.87 -4.31 5.03
N LYS A 31 21.20 -5.00 6.14
CA LYS A 31 20.29 -5.15 7.29
C LYS A 31 19.94 -3.80 7.92
N ILE A 32 20.92 -2.91 8.09
CA ILE A 32 20.69 -1.56 8.63
C ILE A 32 19.74 -0.79 7.71
N TRP A 33 19.98 -0.84 6.40
CA TRP A 33 19.13 -0.19 5.40
C TRP A 33 17.69 -0.73 5.43
N CYS A 34 17.52 -2.05 5.54
CA CYS A 34 16.19 -2.66 5.70
C CYS A 34 15.46 -2.10 6.93
N SER A 35 16.14 -2.02 8.07
CA SER A 35 15.55 -1.45 9.30
C SER A 35 15.15 0.01 9.11
N SER A 36 16.01 0.83 8.49
CA SER A 36 15.71 2.24 8.22
C SER A 36 14.56 2.42 7.22
N CYS A 37 14.45 1.56 6.21
CA CYS A 37 13.29 1.55 5.30
C CYS A 37 11.99 1.19 6.04
N VAL A 38 12.04 0.23 6.98
CA VAL A 38 10.88 -0.10 7.82
C VAL A 38 10.46 1.09 8.69
N GLU A 39 11.42 1.76 9.34
CA GLU A 39 11.15 2.96 10.13
C GLU A 39 10.55 4.08 9.27
N CYS A 40 11.10 4.29 8.06
CA CYS A 40 10.57 5.23 7.07
C CYS A 40 9.08 4.96 6.75
N LEU A 41 8.73 3.70 6.48
CA LEU A 41 7.35 3.29 6.21
C LEU A 41 6.42 3.47 7.42
N ILE A 42 6.90 3.14 8.63
CA ILE A 42 6.12 3.27 9.86
C ILE A 42 5.85 4.74 10.20
N SER A 43 6.87 5.60 10.03
CA SER A 43 6.75 7.05 10.25
C SER A 43 5.97 7.77 9.15
N GLY A 44 5.60 7.09 8.06
CA GLY A 44 4.89 7.70 6.93
C GLY A 44 5.74 8.71 6.16
N ARG A 45 7.06 8.56 6.20
CA ARG A 45 7.99 9.45 5.50
C ARG A 45 7.97 9.15 4.00
N THR A 46 7.91 10.19 3.18
CA THR A 46 7.91 10.08 1.71
C THR A 46 9.26 10.38 1.07
N GLU A 47 10.17 11.04 1.79
CA GLU A 47 11.44 11.55 1.26
C GLU A 47 12.61 11.28 2.20
N TRP A 48 13.78 10.98 1.62
CA TRP A 48 15.01 10.80 2.38
C TRP A 48 15.75 12.13 2.52
N ASN A 49 15.91 12.62 3.75
CA ASN A 49 16.68 13.84 4.02
C ASN A 49 18.18 13.56 3.90
N ASP A 50 18.97 14.59 3.55
CA ASP A 50 20.42 14.50 3.39
C ASP A 50 21.15 13.96 4.63
N GLU A 51 20.65 14.26 5.84
CA GLU A 51 21.17 13.73 7.10
C GLU A 51 21.06 12.19 7.18
N HIS A 52 19.93 11.63 6.75
CA HIS A 52 19.71 10.18 6.77
C HIS A 52 20.57 9.49 5.71
N LEU A 53 20.70 10.12 4.54
CA LEU A 53 21.57 9.63 3.46
C LEU A 53 23.04 9.62 3.91
N ALA A 54 23.49 10.69 4.58
CA ALA A 54 24.84 10.78 5.13
C ALA A 54 25.11 9.72 6.20
N ILE A 55 24.12 9.37 7.04
CA ILE A 55 24.26 8.29 8.04
C ILE A 55 24.34 6.91 7.36
N LEU A 56 23.47 6.65 6.39
CA LEU A 56 23.37 5.35 5.72
C LEU A 56 24.53 5.08 4.75
N ASN A 57 25.16 6.14 4.24
CA ASN A 57 26.28 6.11 3.31
C ASN A 57 27.47 6.93 3.83
N ALA A 58 27.79 6.79 5.12
CA ALA A 58 28.89 7.52 5.78
C ALA A 58 30.27 7.23 5.14
N ASP A 59 30.42 6.04 4.56
CA ASP A 59 31.58 5.58 3.79
C ASP A 59 31.62 6.12 2.35
N LYS A 60 30.60 6.89 1.93
CA LYS A 60 30.45 7.48 0.58
C LYS A 60 30.71 6.48 -0.54
N THR A 61 30.28 5.24 -0.34
CA THR A 61 30.54 4.14 -1.28
C THR A 61 29.68 4.27 -2.53
N PHE A 62 28.51 4.89 -2.40
CA PHE A 62 27.57 5.12 -3.49
C PHE A 62 27.37 6.60 -3.72
N ASP A 63 27.07 6.99 -4.95
CA ASP A 63 26.52 8.31 -5.25
C ASP A 63 25.09 8.44 -4.69
N ASP A 64 24.64 9.67 -4.50
CA ASP A 64 23.34 9.96 -3.87
C ASP A 64 22.16 9.42 -4.69
N ASP A 65 22.28 9.38 -6.01
CA ASP A 65 21.22 8.90 -6.91
C ASP A 65 21.09 7.37 -6.81
N SER A 66 22.19 6.63 -6.90
CA SER A 66 22.21 5.17 -6.68
C SER A 66 21.74 4.79 -5.28
N LEU A 67 22.13 5.56 -4.25
CA LEU A 67 21.69 5.33 -2.88
C LEU A 67 20.16 5.48 -2.76
N LYS A 68 19.60 6.56 -3.31
CA LYS A 68 18.16 6.80 -3.31
C LYS A 68 17.42 5.72 -4.09
N GLY A 69 17.95 5.28 -5.24
CA GLY A 69 17.41 4.18 -6.04
C GLY A 69 17.30 2.88 -5.23
N MET A 70 18.40 2.45 -4.61
CA MET A 70 18.42 1.24 -3.78
C MET A 70 17.49 1.33 -2.56
N LEU A 71 17.46 2.48 -1.86
CA LEU A 71 16.55 2.68 -0.73
C LEU A 71 15.09 2.71 -1.16
N ALA A 72 14.77 3.29 -2.32
CA ALA A 72 13.44 3.27 -2.91
C ALA A 72 13.03 1.83 -3.27
N ALA A 73 13.94 1.03 -3.84
CA ALA A 73 13.68 -0.37 -4.16
C ALA A 73 13.40 -1.20 -2.91
N LEU A 74 14.20 -1.06 -1.84
CA LEU A 74 13.95 -1.74 -0.56
C LEU A 74 12.61 -1.33 0.07
N THR A 75 12.33 -0.03 0.08
CA THR A 75 11.08 0.51 0.60
C THR A 75 9.90 -0.05 -0.18
N PHE A 76 9.99 -0.08 -1.52
CA PHE A 76 8.97 -0.65 -2.38
C PHE A 76 8.74 -2.15 -2.12
N ILE A 77 9.82 -2.94 -2.02
CA ILE A 77 9.72 -4.39 -1.73
C ILE A 77 8.99 -4.60 -0.39
N LEU A 78 9.40 -3.91 0.68
CA LEU A 78 8.78 -4.03 2.00
C LEU A 78 7.31 -3.58 2.01
N GLU A 79 7.00 -2.47 1.34
CA GLU A 79 5.65 -1.94 1.23
C GLU A 79 4.75 -2.91 0.46
N LYS A 80 5.19 -3.39 -0.70
CA LYS A 80 4.41 -4.31 -1.54
C LYS A 80 4.20 -5.65 -0.86
N THR A 81 5.25 -6.22 -0.25
CA THR A 81 5.15 -7.46 0.53
C THR A 81 4.11 -7.33 1.63
N THR A 82 4.07 -6.19 2.34
CA THR A 82 3.08 -5.94 3.38
C THR A 82 1.67 -5.82 2.80
N LYS A 83 1.51 -5.10 1.68
CA LYS A 83 0.22 -4.87 1.03
C LYS A 83 -0.37 -6.14 0.39
N SER A 84 0.47 -7.02 -0.13
CA SER A 84 0.07 -8.31 -0.73
C SER A 84 -0.14 -9.40 0.31
N ALA A 85 0.16 -9.14 1.59
CA ALA A 85 0.15 -10.14 2.66
C ALA A 85 1.00 -11.39 2.31
N CYS A 86 2.11 -11.19 1.58
CA CYS A 86 3.00 -12.26 1.16
C CYS A 86 3.66 -12.95 2.36
N LEU A 87 3.76 -14.29 2.32
CA LEU A 87 4.39 -15.08 3.37
C LEU A 87 5.91 -14.88 3.34
N ALA A 88 6.53 -14.96 4.52
CA ALA A 88 7.99 -14.81 4.68
C ALA A 88 8.81 -15.80 3.83
N GLY A 89 8.35 -17.05 3.73
CA GLY A 89 9.01 -18.09 2.91
C GLY A 89 8.89 -17.83 1.42
N ASP A 90 7.73 -17.35 0.96
CA ASP A 90 7.53 -16.99 -0.46
C ASP A 90 8.39 -15.80 -0.84
N LEU A 91 8.44 -14.77 0.03
CA LEU A 91 9.32 -13.62 -0.16
C LEU A 91 10.79 -14.04 -0.29
N GLU A 92 11.26 -15.02 0.51
CA GLU A 92 12.63 -15.53 0.41
C GLU A 92 12.94 -16.06 -0.98
N LEU A 93 12.09 -16.97 -1.45
CA LEU A 93 12.26 -17.64 -2.73
C LEU A 93 12.16 -16.65 -3.88
N GLU A 94 11.21 -15.72 -3.82
CA GLU A 94 11.01 -14.71 -4.84
C GLU A 94 12.19 -13.73 -4.91
N MET A 95 12.72 -13.27 -3.77
CA MET A 95 13.89 -12.38 -3.76
C MET A 95 15.16 -13.10 -4.25
N GLN A 96 15.33 -14.38 -3.91
CA GLN A 96 16.43 -15.19 -4.43
C GLN A 96 16.32 -15.38 -5.95
N GLN A 97 15.12 -15.64 -6.46
CA GLN A 97 14.86 -15.74 -7.91
C GLN A 97 15.17 -14.44 -8.66
N LEU A 98 14.96 -13.30 -8.01
CA LEU A 98 15.27 -11.97 -8.56
C LEU A 98 16.78 -11.62 -8.51
N GLY A 99 17.61 -12.48 -7.92
CA GLY A 99 19.06 -12.32 -7.88
C GLY A 99 19.62 -11.77 -6.57
N LEU A 100 18.80 -11.64 -5.52
CA LEU A 100 19.29 -11.23 -4.21
C LEU A 100 19.98 -12.43 -3.52
N PRO A 101 21.19 -12.27 -2.94
CA PRO A 101 21.88 -13.38 -2.29
C PRO A 101 21.10 -13.94 -1.09
N ALA A 102 21.24 -15.23 -0.82
CA ALA A 102 20.48 -15.91 0.23
C ALA A 102 20.67 -15.27 1.62
N GLU A 103 21.87 -14.80 1.93
CA GLU A 103 22.15 -14.15 3.22
C GLU A 103 21.43 -12.79 3.37
N HIS A 104 21.36 -12.00 2.30
CA HIS A 104 20.58 -10.76 2.28
C HIS A 104 19.08 -11.05 2.41
N CYS A 105 18.58 -12.08 1.71
CA CYS A 105 17.18 -12.50 1.81
C CYS A 105 16.81 -12.85 3.26
N LYS A 106 17.63 -13.65 3.95
CA LYS A 106 17.42 -13.99 5.36
C LYS A 106 17.35 -12.76 6.26
N GLN A 107 18.20 -11.76 6.04
CA GLN A 107 18.14 -10.51 6.83
C GLN A 107 16.89 -9.69 6.52
N LEU A 108 16.50 -9.57 5.24
CA LEU A 108 15.29 -8.88 4.82
C LEU A 108 14.05 -9.48 5.49
N ILE A 109 13.91 -10.81 5.43
CA ILE A 109 12.78 -11.55 6.00
C ILE A 109 12.74 -11.41 7.52
N LYS A 110 13.90 -11.47 8.17
CA LYS A 110 13.99 -11.27 9.62
C LYS A 110 13.47 -9.90 10.02
N VAL A 111 13.91 -8.85 9.33
CA VAL A 111 13.46 -7.47 9.59
C VAL A 111 11.97 -7.31 9.29
N TYR A 112 11.49 -7.88 8.18
CA TYR A 112 10.06 -7.86 7.81
C TYR A 112 9.20 -8.56 8.87
N THR A 113 9.54 -9.80 9.26
CA THR A 113 8.76 -10.61 10.19
C THR A 113 8.67 -9.94 11.57
N MET A 114 9.75 -9.34 12.05
CA MET A 114 9.78 -8.61 13.32
C MET A 114 8.87 -7.38 13.34
N ASN A 115 8.65 -6.75 12.19
CA ASN A 115 7.93 -5.48 12.08
C ASN A 115 6.59 -5.59 11.33
N ARG A 116 6.19 -6.79 10.93
CA ARG A 116 5.03 -7.02 10.06
C ARG A 116 3.74 -6.39 10.57
N GLU A 117 3.40 -6.60 11.84
CA GLU A 117 2.16 -6.05 12.42
C GLU A 117 2.19 -4.52 12.51
N LYS A 118 3.35 -3.94 12.82
CA LYS A 118 3.54 -2.47 12.86
C LYS A 118 3.44 -1.86 11.47
N LEU A 119 4.11 -2.46 10.48
CA LEU A 119 4.03 -2.05 9.08
C LEU A 119 2.61 -2.13 8.55
N LYS A 120 1.92 -3.25 8.79
CA LYS A 120 0.52 -3.42 8.40
C LYS A 120 -0.35 -2.30 8.98
N SER A 121 -0.20 -2.03 10.27
CA SER A 121 -0.98 -1.00 10.96
C SER A 121 -0.67 0.40 10.41
N ALA A 122 0.61 0.74 10.22
CA ALA A 122 1.04 2.03 9.68
C ALA A 122 0.56 2.24 8.24
N LEU A 123 0.69 1.23 7.37
CA LEU A 123 0.24 1.31 5.97
C LEU A 123 -1.28 1.39 5.86
N LEU A 124 -2.03 0.78 6.78
CA LEU A 124 -3.49 0.90 6.84
C LEU A 124 -3.95 2.29 7.31
N LEU A 125 -3.17 2.94 8.18
CA LEU A 125 -3.43 4.32 8.63
C LEU A 125 -3.07 5.33 7.54
N ASN A 126 -1.95 5.11 6.84
CA ASN A 126 -1.49 5.95 5.74
C ASN A 126 -2.27 5.72 4.45
N PHE A 127 -3.10 4.68 4.37
CA PHE A 127 -3.97 4.46 3.23
C PHE A 127 -4.96 5.63 3.15
N PRO A 128 -4.97 6.42 2.06
CA PRO A 128 -5.94 7.49 1.90
C PRO A 128 -7.32 6.84 1.78
N ARG A 129 -8.03 6.74 2.90
CA ARG A 129 -9.45 6.39 2.86
C ARG A 129 -10.12 7.56 2.18
N ALA A 130 -10.87 7.27 1.11
CA ALA A 130 -11.80 8.24 0.57
C ALA A 130 -12.59 8.85 1.72
N SER A 131 -12.88 10.14 1.64
CA SER A 131 -13.60 10.85 2.71
C SER A 131 -14.83 10.03 3.08
N SER A 132 -15.02 9.76 4.37
CA SER A 132 -16.16 8.95 4.83
C SER A 132 -17.43 9.62 4.33
N LEU A 133 -18.09 8.99 3.37
CA LEU A 133 -19.32 9.49 2.77
C LEU A 133 -20.47 8.85 3.53
N SER A 134 -21.15 9.65 4.33
CA SER A 134 -22.34 9.22 5.07
C SER A 134 -23.59 9.80 4.44
N ILE A 135 -24.66 9.01 4.35
CA ILE A 135 -25.94 9.51 3.85
C ILE A 135 -26.62 10.26 4.99
N SER A 136 -26.74 11.58 4.86
CA SER A 136 -27.34 12.46 5.86
C SER A 136 -28.86 12.43 5.80
N SER A 137 -29.44 12.41 4.60
CA SER A 137 -30.89 12.27 4.40
C SER A 137 -31.22 11.88 2.97
N VAL A 138 -32.38 11.24 2.80
CA VAL A 138 -32.98 10.95 1.49
C VAL A 138 -34.39 11.52 1.49
N ASN A 139 -34.64 12.48 0.61
CA ASN A 139 -35.93 13.14 0.47
C ASN A 139 -36.54 12.81 -0.89
N THR A 140 -37.86 12.71 -0.96
CA THR A 140 -38.58 12.51 -2.22
C THR A 140 -39.50 13.70 -2.45
N LYS A 141 -39.45 14.29 -3.65
CA LYS A 141 -40.41 15.29 -4.10
C LYS A 141 -41.18 14.74 -5.29
N GLU A 142 -42.49 14.68 -5.17
CA GLU A 142 -43.40 14.41 -6.29
C GLU A 142 -43.78 15.75 -6.94
N GLY A 143 -43.50 15.89 -8.23
CA GLY A 143 -44.00 16.99 -9.05
C GLY A 143 -44.67 16.44 -10.32
N GLY A 144 -45.36 17.31 -11.07
CA GLY A 144 -46.09 16.93 -12.30
C GLY A 144 -45.24 16.24 -13.39
N ASN A 145 -43.90 16.24 -13.26
CA ASN A 145 -42.95 15.60 -14.17
C ASN A 145 -42.31 14.31 -13.61
N GLY A 146 -42.84 13.73 -12.53
CA GLY A 146 -42.37 12.47 -11.93
C GLY A 146 -41.72 12.61 -10.54
N LYS A 147 -41.19 11.49 -10.01
CA LYS A 147 -40.53 11.44 -8.71
C LYS A 147 -39.08 11.92 -8.80
N VAL A 148 -38.70 12.85 -7.94
CA VAL A 148 -37.32 13.30 -7.77
C VAL A 148 -36.82 12.93 -6.38
N TYR A 149 -35.75 12.15 -6.33
CA TYR A 149 -35.06 11.73 -5.12
C TYR A 149 -33.88 12.65 -4.88
N ILE A 150 -33.81 13.30 -3.72
CA ILE A 150 -32.70 14.13 -3.30
C ILE A 150 -31.93 13.39 -2.21
N MET A 151 -30.71 12.99 -2.53
CA MET A 151 -29.81 12.31 -1.61
C MET A 151 -28.77 13.31 -1.12
N ASN A 152 -28.82 13.62 0.18
CA ASN A 152 -27.83 14.46 0.84
C ASN A 152 -26.81 13.55 1.53
N MET A 153 -25.54 13.78 1.24
CA MET A 153 -24.41 13.02 1.75
C MET A 153 -23.44 13.97 2.41
N ARG A 154 -22.92 13.59 3.57
CA ARG A 154 -21.86 14.30 4.26
C ARG A 154 -20.54 13.60 4.02
N SER A 155 -19.62 14.31 3.39
CA SER A 155 -18.20 14.02 3.37
C SER A 155 -17.52 14.76 4.52
N ASN A 156 -16.38 14.28 5.00
CA ASN A 156 -15.57 14.99 6.02
C ASN A 156 -15.17 16.42 5.61
N ARG A 157 -15.29 16.76 4.32
CA ARG A 157 -14.88 18.05 3.75
C ARG A 157 -16.05 18.93 3.31
N GLU A 158 -17.22 18.35 3.03
CA GLU A 158 -18.36 19.08 2.45
C GLU A 158 -19.66 18.25 2.49
N ASP A 159 -20.80 18.95 2.52
CA ASP A 159 -22.11 18.35 2.32
C ASP A 159 -22.44 18.37 0.82
N ILE A 160 -22.71 17.20 0.24
CA ILE A 160 -22.98 16.97 -1.19
C ILE A 160 -24.46 16.61 -1.34
N SER A 161 -25.17 17.27 -2.25
CA SER A 161 -26.56 16.94 -2.57
C SER A 161 -26.68 16.47 -4.02
N ILE A 162 -27.32 15.33 -4.24
CA ILE A 162 -27.57 14.77 -5.57
C ILE A 162 -29.07 14.62 -5.79
N ALA A 163 -29.58 15.20 -6.88
CA ALA A 163 -30.95 14.98 -7.35
C ALA A 163 -30.98 13.91 -8.44
N LEU A 164 -31.81 12.89 -8.23
CA LEU A 164 -31.96 11.71 -9.08
C LEU A 164 -33.42 11.58 -9.50
N ASN A 165 -33.64 11.20 -10.76
CA ASN A 165 -34.95 10.68 -11.21
C ASN A 165 -34.93 9.15 -11.13
N ASP A 166 -36.07 8.50 -11.37
CA ASP A 166 -36.20 7.03 -11.32
C ASP A 166 -35.14 6.30 -12.17
N ALA A 167 -34.89 6.79 -13.39
CA ALA A 167 -33.89 6.20 -14.29
C ALA A 167 -32.46 6.27 -13.72
N LYS A 168 -32.05 7.43 -13.20
CA LYS A 168 -30.73 7.63 -12.60
C LYS A 168 -30.57 6.87 -11.29
N LEU A 169 -31.63 6.75 -10.50
CA LEU A 169 -31.61 5.97 -9.26
C LEU A 169 -31.39 4.48 -9.56
N ASN A 170 -32.14 3.92 -10.50
CA ASN A 170 -31.99 2.52 -10.92
C ASN A 170 -30.60 2.25 -11.51
N TYR A 171 -30.05 3.18 -12.28
CA TYR A 171 -28.68 3.10 -12.77
C TYR A 171 -27.67 3.07 -11.61
N LEU A 172 -27.78 4.01 -10.66
CA LEU A 172 -26.87 4.09 -9.51
C LEU A 172 -26.90 2.81 -8.66
N VAL A 173 -28.10 2.26 -8.39
CA VAL A 173 -28.25 1.01 -7.63
C VAL A 173 -27.56 -0.15 -8.35
N ARG A 174 -27.69 -0.22 -9.68
CA ARG A 174 -27.04 -1.27 -10.47
C ARG A 174 -25.51 -1.19 -10.40
N GLU A 175 -24.94 -0.01 -10.63
CA GLU A 175 -23.48 0.18 -10.60
C GLU A 175 -22.90 -0.07 -9.20
N LEU A 176 -23.58 0.40 -8.15
CA LEU A 176 -23.16 0.14 -6.76
C LEU A 176 -23.26 -1.35 -6.42
N SER A 177 -24.28 -2.06 -6.90
CA SER A 177 -24.41 -3.50 -6.70
C SER A 177 -23.27 -4.27 -7.37
N GLN A 178 -22.93 -3.92 -8.62
CA GLN A 178 -21.80 -4.50 -9.34
C GLN A 178 -20.47 -4.24 -8.62
N ALA A 179 -20.24 -3.00 -8.18
CA ALA A 179 -19.06 -2.65 -7.41
C ALA A 179 -19.00 -3.44 -6.08
N MET A 180 -20.12 -3.57 -5.38
CA MET A 180 -20.17 -4.40 -4.17
C MET A 180 -19.85 -5.85 -4.45
N ASP A 181 -20.34 -6.45 -5.53
CA ASP A 181 -20.05 -7.85 -5.86
C ASP A 181 -18.56 -8.08 -6.14
N ILE A 182 -17.87 -7.12 -6.74
CA ILE A 182 -16.41 -7.15 -6.93
C ILE A 182 -15.67 -7.02 -5.60
N ILE A 183 -16.17 -6.16 -4.70
CA ILE A 183 -15.49 -5.82 -3.45
C ILE A 183 -15.81 -6.84 -2.33
N ARG A 184 -16.95 -7.55 -2.40
CA ARG A 184 -17.44 -8.50 -1.39
C ARG A 184 -16.42 -9.55 -0.93
N PRO A 185 -15.57 -10.14 -1.79
CA PRO A 185 -14.51 -11.05 -1.37
C PRO A 185 -13.47 -10.40 -0.44
N PHE A 186 -13.28 -9.09 -0.55
CA PHE A 186 -12.25 -8.32 0.16
C PHE A 186 -12.77 -7.63 1.43
N VAL A 187 -14.08 -7.63 1.69
CA VAL A 187 -14.71 -6.95 2.84
C VAL A 187 -14.71 -7.80 4.12
N ARG A 188 -14.36 -9.09 4.05
CA ARG A 188 -14.34 -9.97 5.22
C ARG A 188 -13.04 -9.87 6.03
N SER A 189 -13.00 -8.95 7.00
CA SER A 189 -12.41 -9.16 8.35
C SER A 189 -12.30 -7.83 9.17
N THR A 190 -13.40 -7.13 9.42
CA THR A 190 -13.41 -6.02 10.41
C THR A 190 -14.46 -6.21 11.52
N THR A 191 -15.13 -7.36 11.59
CA THR A 191 -16.10 -7.67 12.64
C THR A 191 -15.84 -9.04 13.25
N SER A 192 -14.79 -9.13 14.06
CA SER A 192 -14.62 -10.16 15.09
C SER A 192 -13.53 -9.67 16.03
N ASP A 193 -13.93 -8.85 17.02
CA ASP A 193 -13.38 -8.82 18.39
C ASP A 193 -14.00 -7.62 19.13
N THR A 194 -15.25 -7.80 19.54
CA THR A 194 -15.82 -7.13 20.70
C THR A 194 -16.59 -8.19 21.49
N HIS A 195 -15.87 -8.83 22.42
CA HIS A 195 -16.44 -9.48 23.59
C HIS A 195 -16.19 -8.60 24.81
#